data_AF-A0A137RM55-F1
#
_entry.id   AF-A0A137RM55-F1
#
_cell.length_a   1.000
_cell.length_b   1.000
_cell.length_c   1.000
_cell.angle_alpha   90.00
_cell.angle_beta   90.00
_cell.angle_gamma   90.00
#
_symmetry.space_group_name_H-M   'P 1'
#
loop_
_entity.id
_entity.type
_entity.pdbx_description
1 polymer ?
#
loop_
_entity_poly.entity_id
_entity_poly.type
_entity_poly.pdbx_seq_one_letter_code
_entity_poly.pdbx_strand_id
1 'polypeptide(L)'
;MDEDEKKYLGLLNIQIGCILKVNRLRKDISQHYLAAAIDSTSTTVGRIERAEVVSGWDKIYILSQELNIDFNKLFLPLPQNELLLIVDEIFKLDQKLNNEKKEYYRKLKATIKSKYDSLKK
;
A
#
# COMPACT_ATOMS: atom_id res chain seq x y z
N MET A 1 -11.92 -18.69 8.44
CA MET A 1 -11.76 -17.23 8.36
C MET A 1 -13.11 -16.61 8.17
N ASP A 2 -13.60 -15.94 9.20
CA ASP A 2 -14.91 -15.27 9.15
C ASP A 2 -14.88 -14.05 8.21
N GLU A 3 -16.03 -13.38 8.07
CA GLU A 3 -16.17 -12.24 7.17
C GLU A 3 -15.36 -11.01 7.64
N ASP A 4 -15.19 -10.84 8.95
CA ASP A 4 -14.54 -9.68 9.54
C ASP A 4 -13.02 -9.81 9.49
N GLU A 5 -12.48 -11.02 9.67
CA GLU A 5 -11.08 -11.34 9.38
C GLU A 5 -10.73 -11.08 7.92
N LYS A 6 -11.62 -11.42 6.97
CA LYS A 6 -11.43 -11.09 5.53
C LYS A 6 -11.39 -9.58 5.29
N LYS A 7 -12.30 -8.82 5.92
CA LYS A 7 -12.33 -7.35 5.82
C LYS A 7 -11.05 -6.75 6.39
N TYR A 8 -10.62 -7.24 7.56
CA TYR A 8 -9.40 -6.82 8.23
C TYR A 8 -8.16 -7.06 7.36
N LEU A 9 -7.97 -8.28 6.83
CA LEU A 9 -6.84 -8.58 5.94
C LEU A 9 -6.88 -7.75 4.66
N GLY A 10 -8.07 -7.49 4.11
CA GLY A 10 -8.22 -6.60 2.94
C GLY A 10 -7.81 -5.17 3.23
N LEU A 11 -8.08 -4.65 4.44
CA LEU A 11 -7.62 -3.34 4.89
C LEU A 11 -6.10 -3.33 5.10
N LEU A 12 -5.57 -4.39 5.71
CA LEU A 12 -4.14 -4.54 5.96
C LEU A 12 -3.35 -4.59 4.65
N ASN A 13 -3.85 -5.29 3.62
CA ASN A 13 -3.22 -5.33 2.31
C ASN A 13 -3.13 -3.93 1.67
N ILE A 14 -4.19 -3.11 1.80
CA ILE A 14 -4.17 -1.71 1.33
C ILE A 14 -3.12 -0.90 2.08
N GLN A 15 -3.06 -1.04 3.41
CA GLN A 15 -2.07 -0.36 4.23
C GLN A 15 -0.64 -0.73 3.81
N ILE A 16 -0.34 -2.02 3.70
CA ILE A 16 0.98 -2.51 3.29
C ILE A 16 1.36 -1.91 1.94
N GLY A 17 0.47 -1.99 0.94
CA GLY A 17 0.70 -1.40 -0.38
C GLY A 17 1.00 0.10 -0.32
N CYS A 18 0.24 0.86 0.48
CA CYS A 18 0.45 2.30 0.66
C CYS A 18 1.78 2.62 1.36
N ILE A 19 2.13 1.91 2.43
CA ILE A 19 3.38 2.12 3.17
C ILE A 19 4.59 1.81 2.28
N LEU A 20 4.56 0.71 1.51
CA LEU A 20 5.62 0.38 0.57
C LEU A 20 5.74 1.48 -0.50
N LYS A 21 4.62 1.90 -1.09
CA LYS A 21 4.61 2.92 -2.15
C LYS A 21 5.13 4.27 -1.67
N VAL A 22 4.69 4.76 -0.51
CA VAL A 22 5.11 6.08 -0.02
C VAL A 22 6.61 6.10 0.28
N ASN A 23 7.15 5.05 0.90
CA ASN A 23 8.58 4.97 1.21
C ASN A 23 9.42 4.81 -0.07
N ARG A 24 8.95 4.04 -1.05
CA ARG A 24 9.61 3.97 -2.36
C ARG A 24 9.67 5.36 -3.03
N LEU A 25 8.55 6.08 -3.05
CA LEU A 25 8.47 7.41 -3.66
C LEU A 25 9.33 8.45 -2.91
N ARG A 26 9.35 8.42 -1.57
CA ARG A 26 10.24 9.27 -0.75
C ARG A 26 11.72 9.07 -1.09
N LYS A 27 12.11 7.83 -1.44
CA LYS A 27 13.48 7.47 -1.82
C LYS A 27 13.77 7.66 -3.32
N ASP A 28 12.80 8.12 -4.11
CA ASP A 28 12.89 8.20 -5.58
C ASP A 28 13.32 6.88 -6.26
N ILE A 29 12.89 5.75 -5.69
CA ILE A 29 13.22 4.42 -6.20
C ILE A 29 12.16 4.00 -7.25
N SER A 30 12.61 3.42 -8.37
CA SER A 30 11.69 2.88 -9.36
C SER A 30 11.09 1.53 -8.92
N GLN A 31 9.90 1.19 -9.43
CA GLN A 31 9.34 -0.14 -9.22
C GLN A 31 10.23 -1.26 -9.81
N HIS A 32 11.02 -0.96 -10.85
CA HIS A 32 11.98 -1.90 -11.44
C HIS A 32 13.09 -2.28 -10.47
N TYR A 33 13.60 -1.31 -9.70
CA TYR A 33 14.61 -1.59 -8.69
C TYR A 33 14.09 -2.57 -7.63
N LEU A 34 12.91 -2.31 -7.07
CA LEU A 34 12.30 -3.21 -6.08
C LEU A 34 11.97 -4.58 -6.68
N ALA A 35 11.57 -4.62 -7.95
CA ALA A 35 11.24 -5.86 -8.64
C ALA A 35 12.46 -6.78 -8.76
N ALA A 36 13.64 -6.23 -9.03
CA ALA A 36 14.88 -7.00 -9.07
C ALA A 36 15.21 -7.64 -7.70
N ALA A 37 14.96 -6.94 -6.59
CA ALA A 37 15.22 -7.45 -5.25
C ALA A 37 14.36 -8.66 -4.88
N ILE A 38 13.14 -8.76 -5.43
CA ILE A 38 12.19 -9.86 -5.15
C ILE A 38 12.05 -10.86 -6.31
N ASP A 39 13.00 -10.86 -7.24
CA ASP A 39 12.99 -11.68 -8.47
C ASP A 39 11.62 -11.66 -9.18
N SER A 40 11.15 -10.45 -9.49
CA SER A 40 9.83 -10.24 -10.07
C SER A 40 9.81 -9.10 -11.09
N THR A 41 8.61 -8.68 -11.48
CA THR A 41 8.39 -7.62 -12.47
C THR A 41 7.98 -6.31 -11.78
N SER A 42 8.28 -5.17 -12.42
CA SER A 42 7.79 -3.86 -11.95
C SER A 42 6.26 -3.82 -11.87
N THR A 43 5.57 -4.54 -12.77
CA THR A 43 4.13 -4.76 -12.71
C THR A 43 3.70 -5.43 -11.41
N THR A 44 4.41 -6.49 -10.97
CA THR A 44 4.13 -7.15 -9.69
C THR A 44 4.22 -6.17 -8.53
N VAL A 45 5.30 -5.39 -8.47
CA VAL A 45 5.47 -4.34 -7.44
C VAL A 45 4.33 -3.34 -7.48
N GLY A 46 3.96 -2.87 -8.67
CA GLY A 46 2.81 -1.96 -8.83
C GLY A 46 1.49 -2.55 -8.35
N ARG A 47 1.25 -3.85 -8.58
CA ARG A 47 0.05 -4.55 -8.08
C ARG A 47 0.04 -4.69 -6.56
N ILE A 48 1.20 -4.94 -5.95
CA ILE A 48 1.38 -4.96 -4.48
C ILE A 48 1.08 -3.57 -3.92
N GLU A 49 1.68 -2.52 -4.48
CA GLU A 49 1.48 -1.13 -4.04
C GLU A 49 0.02 -0.65 -4.16
N ARG A 50 -0.73 -1.20 -5.12
CA ARG A 50 -2.17 -0.91 -5.30
C ARG A 50 -3.08 -1.90 -4.57
N ALA A 51 -2.52 -2.86 -3.84
CA ALA A 51 -3.24 -3.92 -3.15
C ALA A 51 -4.15 -4.77 -4.06
N GLU A 52 -3.78 -4.91 -5.34
CA GLU A 52 -4.47 -5.74 -6.33
C GLU A 52 -4.13 -7.22 -6.20
N VAL A 53 -3.09 -7.54 -5.42
CA VAL A 53 -2.65 -8.89 -5.06
C VAL A 53 -2.26 -8.92 -3.59
N VAL A 54 -2.35 -10.10 -2.98
CA VAL A 54 -1.69 -10.40 -1.71
C VAL A 54 -0.32 -10.99 -2.06
N SER A 55 0.74 -10.41 -1.49
CA SER A 55 2.09 -10.93 -1.69
C SER A 55 2.47 -11.91 -0.58
N GLY A 56 3.37 -12.84 -0.88
CA GLY A 56 4.01 -13.68 0.12
C GLY A 56 4.80 -12.84 1.13
N TRP A 57 4.88 -13.32 2.38
CA TRP A 57 5.56 -12.62 3.47
C TRP A 57 7.06 -12.41 3.18
N ASP A 58 7.68 -13.33 2.44
CA ASP A 58 9.06 -13.30 1.98
C ASP A 58 9.33 -12.04 1.14
N LYS A 59 8.44 -11.74 0.19
CA LYS A 59 8.55 -10.55 -0.67
C LYS A 59 8.31 -9.28 0.13
N ILE A 60 7.30 -9.26 1.00
CA ILE A 60 7.05 -8.09 1.86
C ILE A 60 8.25 -7.82 2.78
N TYR A 61 8.88 -8.87 3.30
CA TYR A 61 10.08 -8.76 4.11
C TYR A 61 11.22 -8.14 3.32
N ILE A 62 11.57 -8.66 2.14
CA ILE A 62 12.63 -8.10 1.30
C ILE A 62 12.36 -6.63 0.95
N LEU A 63 11.13 -6.31 0.51
CA LEU A 63 10.75 -4.93 0.18
C LEU A 63 10.85 -4.01 1.40
N SER A 64 10.51 -4.49 2.60
CA SER A 64 10.66 -3.71 3.82
C SER A 64 12.14 -3.36 4.11
N GLN A 65 13.06 -4.29 3.85
CA GLN A 65 14.49 -4.06 4.03
C GLN A 65 15.02 -3.01 3.04
N GLU A 66 14.71 -3.16 1.75
CA GLU A 66 15.11 -2.18 0.71
C GLU A 66 14.60 -0.76 1.03
N LEU A 67 13.42 -0.68 1.62
CA LEU A 67 12.75 0.58 1.95
C LEU A 67 13.07 1.10 3.36
N ASN A 68 13.89 0.40 4.15
CA ASN A 68 14.16 0.69 5.57
C ASN A 68 12.88 0.84 6.41
N ILE A 69 11.92 -0.06 6.20
CA ILE A 69 10.66 -0.13 6.93
C ILE A 69 10.78 -1.23 7.98
N ASP A 70 10.30 -0.97 9.19
CA ASP A 70 10.10 -2.00 10.20
C ASP A 70 9.00 -2.98 9.73
N PHE A 71 9.42 -4.21 9.38
CA PHE A 71 8.54 -5.26 8.87
C PHE A 71 7.35 -5.53 9.78
N ASN A 72 7.54 -5.53 11.10
CA ASN A 72 6.47 -5.86 12.04
C ASN A 72 5.39 -4.77 12.04
N LYS A 73 5.79 -3.51 11.87
CA LYS A 73 4.86 -2.37 11.83
C LYS A 73 3.94 -2.38 10.61
N LEU A 74 4.31 -3.09 9.54
CA LEU A 74 3.43 -3.25 8.37
C LEU A 74 2.12 -3.98 8.71
N PHE A 75 2.16 -4.86 9.70
CA PHE A 75 1.03 -5.69 10.12
C PHE A 75 0.24 -5.12 11.30
N LEU A 76 0.67 -3.97 11.84
CA LEU A 76 -0.06 -3.22 12.86
C LEU A 76 -0.99 -2.21 12.17
N PRO A 77 -2.31 -2.34 12.29
CA PRO A 77 -3.25 -1.46 11.60
C PRO A 77 -3.09 -0.03 12.12
N LEU A 78 -2.91 0.91 11.19
CA LEU A 78 -2.84 2.33 11.48
C LEU A 78 -4.24 2.89 11.77
N PRO A 79 -4.34 4.01 12.49
CA PRO A 79 -5.56 4.80 12.51
C PRO A 79 -6.00 5.23 11.09
N GLN A 80 -7.31 5.28 10.86
CA GLN A 80 -7.90 5.65 9.56
C GLN A 80 -7.35 6.98 9.01
N ASN A 81 -7.21 7.99 9.85
CA ASN A 81 -6.66 9.30 9.49
C ASN A 81 -5.19 9.22 9.05
N GLU A 82 -4.37 8.42 9.72
CA GLU A 82 -2.96 8.23 9.36
C GLU A 82 -2.80 7.57 7.99
N LEU A 83 -3.58 6.52 7.72
CA LEU A 83 -3.57 5.88 6.41
C LEU A 83 -4.03 6.84 5.29
N LEU A 84 -5.01 7.70 5.57
CA LEU A 84 -5.45 8.72 4.60
C LEU A 84 -4.37 9.79 4.35
N LEU A 85 -3.60 10.17 5.36
CA LEU A 85 -2.46 11.09 5.22
C LEU A 85 -1.34 10.48 4.36
N ILE A 86 -1.07 9.18 4.50
CA ILE A 86 -0.14 8.45 3.62
C ILE A 86 -0.62 8.52 2.17
N VAL A 87 -1.91 8.29 1.92
CA VAL A 87 -2.48 8.38 0.57
C VAL A 87 -2.36 9.80 -0.01
N ASP A 88 -2.56 10.83 0.82
CA ASP A 88 -2.35 12.22 0.42
C ASP A 88 -0.90 12.51 0.04
N GLU A 89 0.05 11.96 0.78
CA GLU A 89 1.47 12.12 0.48
C GLU A 89 1.86 11.41 -0.81
N ILE A 90 1.43 10.16 -0.99
CA ILE A 90 1.65 9.42 -2.25
C ILE A 90 1.15 10.24 -3.43
N PHE A 91 -0.06 10.82 -3.31
CA PHE A 91 -0.64 11.64 -4.37
C PHE A 91 0.23 12.88 -4.71
N LYS A 92 0.85 13.50 -3.70
CA LYS A 92 1.78 14.64 -3.92
C LYS A 92 3.10 14.23 -4.55
N LEU A 93 3.64 13.06 -4.17
CA LEU A 93 4.92 12.56 -4.67
C LEU A 93 4.84 11.98 -6.08
N ASP A 94 3.65 11.55 -6.52
CA ASP A 94 3.42 10.95 -7.84
C ASP A 94 3.44 12.02 -8.95
N GLN A 95 4.66 12.35 -9.43
CA GLN A 95 5.02 13.51 -10.28
C GLN A 95 4.27 13.68 -11.62
N LYS A 96 3.37 12.76 -11.99
CA LYS A 96 2.58 12.85 -13.23
C LYS A 96 1.09 12.88 -12.89
N LEU A 97 0.57 14.06 -12.54
CA LEU A 97 -0.85 14.25 -12.25
C LEU A 97 -1.67 14.30 -13.55
N ASN A 98 -2.37 13.22 -13.87
CA ASN A 98 -3.48 13.24 -14.84
C ASN A 98 -4.82 13.08 -14.08
N ASN A 99 -5.94 13.37 -14.76
CA ASN A 99 -7.27 13.29 -14.15
C ASN A 99 -7.61 11.87 -13.67
N GLU A 100 -7.10 10.84 -14.33
CA GLU A 100 -7.28 9.44 -13.96
C GLU A 100 -6.66 9.12 -12.59
N LYS A 101 -5.45 9.62 -12.31
CA LYS A 101 -4.80 9.44 -11.00
C LYS A 101 -5.54 10.15 -9.89
N LYS A 102 -6.02 11.38 -10.13
CA LYS A 102 -6.86 12.10 -9.15
C LYS A 102 -8.07 11.26 -8.76
N GLU A 103 -8.73 10.69 -9.76
CA GLU A 103 -9.89 9.82 -9.55
C GLU A 103 -9.52 8.52 -8.83
N TYR A 104 -8.38 7.90 -9.19
CA TYR A 104 -7.86 6.72 -8.50
C TYR A 104 -7.66 6.98 -6.99
N TYR A 105 -6.95 8.04 -6.61
CA TYR A 105 -6.70 8.33 -5.20
C TYR A 105 -7.97 8.75 -4.46
N ARG A 106 -8.91 9.43 -5.13
CA ARG A 106 -10.25 9.71 -4.56
C ARG A 106 -10.99 8.43 -4.23
N LYS A 107 -11.02 7.46 -5.15
CA LYS A 107 -11.63 6.14 -4.95
C LYS A 107 -10.94 5.37 -3.83
N LEU A 108 -9.61 5.34 -3.82
CA LEU A 108 -8.83 4.65 -2.79
C LEU A 108 -9.18 5.17 -1.38
N LYS A 109 -9.24 6.49 -1.20
CA LYS A 109 -9.66 7.09 0.08
C LYS A 109 -11.09 6.70 0.46
N ALA A 110 -12.02 6.68 -0.49
CA ALA A 110 -13.40 6.25 -0.24
C ALA A 110 -13.46 4.77 0.18
N THR A 111 -12.71 3.89 -0.49
CA THR A 111 -12.58 2.48 -0.13
C THR A 111 -12.03 2.29 1.28
N ILE A 112 -10.97 3.02 1.64
CA ILE A 112 -10.39 2.99 2.99
C ILE A 112 -11.45 3.37 4.02
N LYS A 113 -12.14 4.51 3.83
CA LYS A 113 -13.20 4.96 4.74
C LYS A 113 -14.28 3.90 4.94
N SER A 114 -14.81 3.37 3.83
CA SER A 114 -15.84 2.32 3.86
C SER A 114 -15.39 1.06 4.60
N LYS A 115 -14.12 0.65 4.46
CA LYS A 115 -13.59 -0.53 5.16
C LYS A 115 -13.48 -0.30 6.68
N TYR A 116 -13.03 0.86 7.11
CA TYR A 116 -13.03 1.20 8.55
C TYR A 116 -14.44 1.25 9.12
N ASP A 117 -15.39 1.86 8.41
CA ASP A 117 -16.77 1.94 8.88
C ASP A 117 -17.44 0.56 8.96
N SER A 118 -17.06 -0.38 8.08
CA SER A 118 -17.55 -1.77 8.16
C SER A 118 -16.97 -2.57 9.32
N LEU A 119 -15.82 -2.18 9.87
CA LEU A 119 -15.15 -2.85 11.00
C LEU A 119 -15.54 -2.27 12.37
N LYS A 120 -16.24 -1.12 12.41
CA LYS A 120 -16.76 -0.50 13.63
C LYS A 120 -18.14 -1.03 14.03
N LYS A 121 -18.78 -1.82 13.16
CA LYS A 121 -20.07 -2.48 13.41
C LYS A 121 -19.82 -3.83 14.04
#